data_AF-A0AAE9EC69-F1
#
_entry.id   AF-A0AAE9EC69-F1
#
_cell.length_a   1.000
_cell.length_b   1.000
_cell.length_c   1.000
_cell.angle_alpha   90.00
_cell.angle_beta   90.00
_cell.angle_gamma   90.00
#
_symmetry.space_group_name_H-M   'P 1'
#
loop_
_entity.id
_entity.type
_entity.pdbx_description
1 polymer ?
#
loop_
_entity_poly.entity_id
_entity_poly.type
_entity_poly.pdbx_seq_one_letter_code
_entity_poly.pdbx_strand_id
1 'polypeptide(L)'
;MFLAVKVFLVCLAIQPMALTDSKEPLYKAFATVAQTNQTIVYNNLKAYASATNNLFEYDAKLPGANFKNFYWMNPCYLDYYASNATYVVFWLKDRVVYCESVKKVYGSVEPRFPAQYLMRVERVGIRCPNATST
;
A
#
# COMPACT_ATOMS: atom_id res chain seq x y z
N MET A 1 14.64 45.39 -34.55
CA MET A 1 15.62 44.40 -34.05
C MET A 1 15.10 43.92 -32.69
N PHE A 2 14.30 42.86 -32.70
CA PHE A 2 13.61 42.32 -31.52
C PHE A 2 14.37 41.09 -31.04
N LEU A 3 15.08 41.16 -29.91
CA LEU A 3 15.63 39.97 -29.24
C LEU A 3 16.11 40.34 -27.83
N ALA A 4 15.19 40.19 -26.87
CA ALA A 4 15.38 40.03 -25.42
C ALA A 4 13.98 40.36 -24.86
N VAL A 5 13.29 39.50 -24.12
CA VAL A 5 13.63 39.10 -22.76
C VAL A 5 12.89 37.79 -22.48
N LYS A 6 13.64 36.70 -22.28
CA LYS A 6 13.16 35.50 -21.59
C LYS A 6 13.24 35.77 -20.09
N VAL A 7 12.13 36.15 -19.45
CA VAL A 7 12.02 36.17 -17.98
C VAL A 7 10.64 35.67 -17.57
N PHE A 8 10.67 34.50 -16.92
CA PHE A 8 9.82 34.04 -15.82
C PHE A 8 8.33 34.42 -15.82
N LEU A 9 7.49 33.39 -15.98
CA LEU A 9 6.29 33.20 -15.19
C LEU A 9 6.09 31.70 -14.94
N VAL A 10 7.00 31.14 -14.15
CA VAL A 10 6.80 29.86 -13.43
C VAL A 10 5.88 30.15 -12.24
N CYS A 11 4.58 30.30 -12.49
CA CYS A 11 3.56 30.48 -11.44
C CYS A 11 2.21 29.89 -11.87
N LEU A 12 2.18 28.68 -12.45
CA LEU A 12 0.94 27.98 -12.71
C LEU A 12 1.06 26.53 -12.25
N ALA A 13 0.19 26.18 -11.30
CA ALA A 13 -0.03 24.88 -10.69
C ALA A 13 0.86 24.50 -9.49
N ILE A 14 0.90 25.34 -8.45
CA ILE A 14 0.70 24.77 -7.10
C ILE A 14 -0.82 24.61 -6.97
N GLN A 15 -1.36 23.57 -7.61
CA GLN A 15 -2.66 23.08 -7.18
C GLN A 15 -2.41 22.46 -5.81
N PRO A 16 -3.13 22.86 -4.74
CA PRO A 16 -3.20 22.01 -3.58
C PRO A 16 -3.68 20.66 -4.11
N MET A 17 -2.89 19.60 -3.89
CA MET A 17 -3.38 18.24 -4.04
C MET A 17 -4.55 18.12 -3.06
N ALA A 18 -5.75 18.48 -3.51
CA ALA A 18 -7.00 18.12 -2.90
C ALA A 18 -7.17 16.61 -3.15
N LEU A 19 -6.31 15.82 -2.50
CA LEU A 19 -6.35 14.38 -2.51
C LEU A 19 -7.31 13.91 -1.42
N THR A 20 -8.57 14.34 -1.50
CA THR A 20 -9.67 13.73 -0.74
C THR A 20 -10.82 13.47 -1.68
N ASP A 21 -10.52 12.75 -2.76
CA ASP A 21 -11.56 12.07 -3.54
C ASP A 21 -11.99 10.86 -2.69
N SER A 22 -13.02 11.08 -1.88
CA SER A 22 -13.61 10.10 -0.98
C SER A 22 -14.24 8.96 -1.79
N LYS A 23 -13.40 8.06 -2.31
CA LYS A 23 -13.78 6.68 -2.61
C LYS A 23 -13.71 5.94 -1.28
N GLU A 24 -14.83 5.36 -0.86
CA GLU A 24 -14.94 4.56 0.36
C GLU A 24 -13.68 3.69 0.60
N PRO A 25 -13.25 3.47 1.86
CA PRO A 25 -12.07 2.67 2.13
C PRO A 25 -12.23 1.27 1.51
N LEU A 26 -11.34 0.94 0.57
CA LEU A 26 -11.36 -0.33 -0.18
C LEU A 26 -11.09 -1.53 0.73
N TYR A 27 -10.57 -1.27 1.94
CA TYR A 27 -10.32 -2.22 3.02
C TYR A 27 -11.40 -3.30 3.21
N LYS A 28 -12.68 -2.96 3.05
CA LYS A 28 -13.79 -3.92 3.22
C LYS A 28 -13.77 -5.06 2.19
N ALA A 29 -13.19 -4.83 1.01
CA ALA A 29 -13.10 -5.81 -0.08
C ALA A 29 -11.87 -6.74 0.06
N PHE A 30 -11.03 -6.52 1.07
CA PHE A 30 -9.82 -7.29 1.30
C PHE A 30 -9.88 -7.98 2.66
N ALA A 31 -9.38 -9.21 2.70
CA ALA A 31 -9.27 -10.01 3.92
C ALA A 31 -7.83 -10.46 4.12
N THR A 32 -7.42 -10.52 5.40
CA THR A 32 -6.15 -11.11 5.80
C THR A 32 -6.12 -12.59 5.40
N VAL A 33 -5.02 -13.05 4.81
CA VAL A 33 -4.79 -14.47 4.53
C VAL A 33 -4.83 -15.24 5.86
N ALA A 34 -5.72 -16.24 5.93
CA ALA A 34 -5.92 -17.07 7.12
C ALA A 34 -4.73 -18.03 7.34
N GLN A 35 -3.63 -17.49 7.84
CA GLN A 35 -2.45 -18.24 8.26
C GLN A 35 -1.81 -17.50 9.42
N THR A 36 -1.79 -18.12 10.60
CA THR A 36 -1.29 -17.50 11.84
C THR A 36 0.22 -17.59 11.97
N ASN A 37 0.87 -18.54 11.25
CA ASN A 37 2.31 -18.68 11.30
C ASN A 37 3.01 -17.71 10.33
N GLN A 38 3.57 -16.64 10.87
CA GLN A 38 4.30 -15.61 10.13
C GLN A 38 5.44 -16.17 9.28
N THR A 39 6.14 -17.20 9.74
CA THR A 39 7.23 -17.85 8.99
C THR A 39 6.72 -18.55 7.74
N ILE A 40 5.58 -19.24 7.84
CA ILE A 40 4.94 -19.88 6.68
C ILE A 40 4.48 -18.83 5.67
N VAL A 41 3.83 -17.76 6.13
CA VAL A 41 3.41 -16.66 5.24
C VAL A 41 4.63 -16.05 4.56
N TYR A 42 5.69 -15.75 5.31
CA TYR A 42 6.91 -15.16 4.78
C TYR A 42 7.60 -16.04 3.74
N ASN A 43 7.73 -17.34 4.02
CA ASN A 43 8.33 -18.28 3.07
C ASN A 43 7.48 -18.41 1.79
N ASN A 44 6.15 -18.38 1.90
CA ASN A 44 5.27 -18.37 0.73
C ASN A 44 5.46 -17.10 -0.11
N LEU A 45 5.75 -15.95 0.51
CA LEU A 45 6.02 -14.70 -0.20
C LEU A 45 7.26 -14.77 -1.09
N LYS A 46 8.17 -15.73 -0.89
CA LYS A 46 9.34 -15.92 -1.77
C LYS A 46 8.95 -16.28 -3.21
N ALA A 47 7.74 -16.77 -3.45
CA ALA A 47 7.22 -17.03 -4.79
C ALA A 47 6.59 -15.78 -5.47
N TYR A 48 6.69 -14.61 -4.84
CA TYR A 48 6.02 -13.38 -5.28
C TYR A 48 7.02 -12.21 -5.33
N ALA A 49 6.90 -11.39 -6.37
CA ALA A 49 7.66 -10.15 -6.52
C ALA A 49 6.71 -8.94 -6.50
N SER A 50 7.25 -7.76 -6.21
CA SER A 50 6.49 -6.52 -6.32
C SER A 50 5.92 -6.36 -7.72
N ALA A 51 4.61 -6.11 -7.83
CA ALA A 51 3.94 -6.07 -9.13
C ALA A 51 4.29 -4.80 -9.93
N THR A 52 4.55 -3.70 -9.22
CA THR A 52 4.85 -2.38 -9.81
C THR A 52 6.16 -1.78 -9.30
N ASN A 53 6.86 -2.46 -8.38
CA ASN A 53 7.99 -1.94 -7.60
C ASN A 53 7.66 -0.76 -6.68
N ASN A 54 6.41 -0.28 -6.65
CA ASN A 54 5.94 0.75 -5.75
C ASN A 54 5.99 0.26 -4.29
N LEU A 55 6.44 1.13 -3.41
CA LEU A 55 6.36 0.94 -1.96
C LEU A 55 5.65 2.17 -1.38
N PHE A 56 4.40 1.98 -0.99
CA PHE A 56 3.64 3.04 -0.35
C PHE A 56 3.96 3.02 1.14
N GLU A 57 4.08 4.20 1.73
CA GLU A 57 4.39 4.38 3.14
C GLU A 57 3.28 5.16 3.84
N TYR A 58 3.07 4.81 5.09
CA TYR A 58 2.20 5.51 6.00
C TYR A 58 2.87 5.61 7.36
N ASP A 59 3.35 6.80 7.69
CA ASP A 59 3.95 7.08 8.99
C ASP A 59 2.88 7.50 9.99
N ALA A 60 2.70 6.68 11.03
CA ALA A 60 1.79 6.90 12.13
C ALA A 60 2.10 8.14 12.98
N LYS A 61 3.31 8.70 12.85
CA LYS A 61 3.76 9.89 13.58
C LYS A 61 3.36 11.20 12.89
N LEU A 62 2.92 11.15 11.63
CA LEU A 62 2.54 12.37 10.91
C LEU A 62 1.26 12.98 11.52
N PRO A 63 1.17 14.31 11.62
CA PRO A 63 -0.05 14.99 12.07
C PRO A 63 -1.25 14.55 11.21
N GLY A 64 -2.31 14.06 11.86
CA GLY A 64 -3.52 13.55 11.18
C GLY A 64 -3.45 12.06 10.81
N ALA A 65 -2.32 11.39 11.01
CA ALA A 65 -2.23 9.95 10.86
C ALA A 65 -3.08 9.27 11.95
N ASN A 66 -4.07 8.48 11.54
CA ASN A 66 -4.84 7.66 12.45
C ASN A 66 -5.11 6.30 11.80
N PHE A 67 -4.84 5.23 12.53
CA PHE A 67 -5.18 3.86 12.12
C PHE A 67 -6.67 3.54 12.30
N LYS A 68 -7.49 4.51 12.71
CA LYS A 68 -8.94 4.36 12.89
C LYS A 68 -9.68 4.50 11.55
N ASN A 69 -9.11 5.24 10.59
CA ASN A 69 -9.56 5.31 9.22
C ASN A 69 -8.71 4.34 8.38
N PHE A 70 -9.34 3.69 7.39
CA PHE A 70 -8.66 2.67 6.58
C PHE A 70 -8.23 3.21 5.20
N TYR A 71 -8.28 4.53 4.99
CA TYR A 71 -7.94 5.17 3.72
C TYR A 71 -6.46 5.06 3.39
N TRP A 72 -5.59 4.99 4.41
CA TRP A 72 -4.15 4.84 4.23
C TRP A 72 -3.77 3.56 3.48
N MET A 73 -4.64 2.55 3.43
CA MET A 73 -4.42 1.32 2.68
C MET A 73 -4.84 1.43 1.21
N ASN A 74 -5.64 2.43 0.84
CA ASN A 74 -6.19 2.56 -0.52
C ASN A 74 -5.13 2.61 -1.62
N PRO A 75 -3.99 3.31 -1.49
CA PRO A 75 -2.97 3.32 -2.53
C PRO A 75 -2.51 1.90 -2.93
N CYS A 76 -2.31 1.03 -1.95
CA CYS A 76 -1.90 -0.36 -2.19
C CYS A 76 -3.00 -1.22 -2.78
N TYR A 77 -4.27 -1.01 -2.40
CA TYR A 77 -5.40 -1.70 -3.02
C TYR A 77 -5.65 -1.25 -4.46
N LEU A 78 -5.49 0.04 -4.74
CA LEU A 78 -5.58 0.56 -6.11
C LEU A 78 -4.45 0.00 -6.98
N ASP A 79 -3.23 -0.03 -6.48
CA ASP A 79 -2.08 -0.63 -7.15
C ASP A 79 -2.27 -2.14 -7.39
N TYR A 80 -2.86 -2.86 -6.43
CA TYR A 80 -3.27 -4.26 -6.58
C TYR A 80 -4.20 -4.47 -7.78
N TYR A 81 -5.26 -3.66 -7.89
CA TYR A 81 -6.21 -3.77 -9.01
C TYR A 81 -5.57 -3.38 -10.34
N ALA A 82 -4.78 -2.31 -10.35
CA ALA A 82 -4.14 -1.80 -11.56
C ALA A 82 -3.09 -2.78 -12.14
N SER A 83 -2.41 -3.53 -11.28
CA SER A 83 -1.32 -4.44 -11.67
C SER A 83 -1.73 -5.91 -11.82
N ASN A 84 -3.01 -6.23 -11.55
CA ASN A 84 -3.50 -7.61 -11.47
C ASN A 84 -2.62 -8.46 -10.53
N ALA A 85 -2.37 -7.92 -9.33
CA ALA A 85 -1.57 -8.56 -8.30
C ALA A 85 -2.33 -9.72 -7.63
N THR A 86 -1.59 -10.56 -6.90
CA THR A 86 -2.17 -11.69 -6.14
C THR A 86 -2.39 -11.36 -4.68
N TYR A 87 -1.52 -10.55 -4.09
CA TYR A 87 -1.63 -10.12 -2.69
C TYR A 87 -1.26 -8.65 -2.54
N VAL A 88 -1.72 -8.06 -1.43
CA VAL A 88 -1.12 -6.86 -0.84
C VAL A 88 -0.36 -7.27 0.39
N VAL A 89 0.91 -6.91 0.48
CA VAL A 89 1.76 -7.18 1.64
C VAL A 89 1.91 -5.91 2.44
N PHE A 90 1.70 -5.99 3.75
CA PHE A 90 1.92 -4.90 4.68
C PHE A 90 3.09 -5.23 5.60
N TRP A 91 3.99 -4.28 5.73
CA TRP A 91 5.18 -4.34 6.57
C TRP A 91 5.09 -3.26 7.65
N LEU A 92 5.54 -3.56 8.87
CA LEU A 92 5.66 -2.58 9.95
C LEU A 92 7.12 -2.51 10.37
N LYS A 93 7.77 -1.39 10.08
CA LYS A 93 9.17 -1.15 10.43
C LYS A 93 9.30 0.25 11.01
N ASP A 94 9.92 0.36 12.18
CA ASP A 94 10.21 1.65 12.84
C ASP A 94 8.97 2.55 13.08
N ARG A 95 7.79 1.92 13.29
CA ARG A 95 6.45 2.54 13.40
C ARG A 95 5.90 3.15 12.11
N VAL A 96 6.54 2.88 10.98
CA VAL A 96 6.03 3.19 9.64
C VAL A 96 5.43 1.91 9.06
N VAL A 97 4.21 2.02 8.53
CA VAL A 97 3.59 0.94 7.78
C VAL A 97 3.92 1.14 6.31
N TYR A 98 4.51 0.12 5.71
CA TYR A 98 4.72 0.05 4.27
C TYR A 98 3.76 -0.94 3.66
N CYS A 99 3.35 -0.71 2.41
CA CYS A 99 2.65 -1.72 1.65
C CYS A 99 3.01 -1.72 0.17
N GLU A 100 2.88 -2.90 -0.42
CA GLU A 100 3.10 -3.14 -1.84
C GLU A 100 2.17 -4.24 -2.34
N SER A 101 1.77 -4.15 -3.60
CA SER A 101 1.09 -5.26 -4.26
C SER A 101 2.13 -6.21 -4.85
N VAL A 102 1.87 -7.53 -4.76
CA VAL A 102 2.81 -8.55 -5.22
C VAL A 102 2.13 -9.56 -6.14
N LYS A 103 2.87 -10.05 -7.13
CA LYS A 103 2.42 -11.00 -8.13
C LYS A 103 3.29 -12.23 -8.13
N LYS A 104 2.68 -13.39 -8.38
CA LYS A 104 3.40 -14.65 -8.46
C LYS A 104 4.42 -14.60 -9.60
N VAL A 105 5.62 -15.09 -9.35
CA VAL A 105 6.70 -15.18 -10.34
C VAL A 105 7.21 -16.62 -10.46
N TYR A 106 7.95 -16.89 -11.53
CA TYR A 106 8.71 -18.13 -11.66
C TYR A 106 10.05 -17.96 -10.94
N GLY A 107 10.33 -18.84 -9.98
CA GLY A 107 11.54 -18.80 -9.16
C GLY A 107 11.30 -18.31 -7.74
N SER A 108 12.39 -18.00 -7.03
CA SER A 108 12.38 -17.49 -5.67
C SER A 108 12.94 -16.08 -5.65
N VAL A 109 12.23 -15.16 -5.00
CA VAL A 109 12.62 -13.76 -4.79
C VAL A 109 12.73 -13.51 -3.30
N GLU A 110 13.70 -12.68 -2.90
CA GLU A 110 13.79 -12.26 -1.51
C GLU A 110 12.73 -11.18 -1.22
N PRO A 111 11.85 -11.36 -0.22
CA PRO A 111 10.89 -10.33 0.14
C PRO A 111 11.57 -9.04 0.57
N ARG A 112 10.90 -7.90 0.34
CA ARG A 112 11.47 -6.55 0.52
C ARG A 112 12.05 -6.29 1.92
N PHE A 113 11.40 -6.84 2.95
CA PHE A 113 11.85 -6.71 4.32
C PHE A 113 12.06 -8.09 4.97
N PRO A 114 12.91 -8.18 6.00
CA PRO A 114 13.02 -9.36 6.84
C PRO A 114 11.69 -9.81 7.44
N ALA A 115 11.57 -11.11 7.71
CA ALA A 115 10.34 -11.74 8.22
C ALA A 115 9.74 -11.02 9.42
N GLN A 116 10.55 -10.53 10.36
CA GLN A 116 10.11 -9.86 11.59
C GLN A 116 9.25 -8.60 11.35
N TYR A 117 9.36 -7.98 10.17
CA TYR A 117 8.58 -6.79 9.82
C TYR A 117 7.27 -7.13 9.09
N LEU A 118 7.02 -8.40 8.77
CA LEU A 118 5.77 -8.82 8.13
C LEU A 118 4.60 -8.59 9.07
N MET A 119 3.74 -7.63 8.75
CA MET A 119 2.57 -7.30 9.57
C MET A 119 1.35 -8.13 9.17
N ARG A 120 1.04 -8.17 7.88
CA ARG A 120 -0.08 -8.97 7.33
C ARG A 120 0.05 -9.10 5.81
N VAL A 121 -0.58 -10.13 5.27
CA VAL A 121 -0.81 -10.29 3.83
C VAL A 121 -2.30 -10.33 3.60
N GLU A 122 -2.78 -9.59 2.62
CA GLU A 122 -4.19 -9.50 2.28
C GLU A 122 -4.44 -9.88 0.82
N ARG A 123 -5.65 -10.36 0.56
CA ARG A 123 -6.18 -10.62 -0.78
C ARG A 123 -7.63 -10.17 -0.86
N VAL A 124 -8.17 -10.07 -2.07
CA VAL A 124 -9.62 -9.89 -2.24
C VAL A 124 -10.36 -11.01 -1.52
N GLY A 125 -11.35 -10.63 -0.72
CA GLY A 125 -12.12 -11.55 0.10
C GLY A 125 -13.02 -10.84 1.09
N ILE A 126 -14.00 -11.58 1.61
CA ILE A 126 -14.91 -11.07 2.63
C ILE A 126 -14.12 -10.94 3.92
N ARG A 127 -13.95 -9.69 4.38
CA ARG A 127 -13.40 -9.43 5.72
C ARG A 127 -14.41 -9.88 6.76
N CYS A 128 -13.97 -10.66 7.74
CA CYS A 128 -14.81 -10.99 8.88
C CYS A 128 -15.26 -9.68 9.57
N PRO A 129 -16.56 -9.52 9.88
CA PRO A 129 -17.01 -8.37 10.64
C PRO A 129 -16.27 -8.32 11.97
N ASN A 130 -15.84 -7.14 12.39
CA ASN A 130 -15.37 -6.95 13.77
C ASN A 130 -16.50 -7.42 14.69
N ALA A 131 -16.18 -8.20 15.72
CA ALA A 131 -17.14 -8.72 16.70
C ALA A 131 -17.83 -7.64 17.57
N THR A 132 -17.84 -6.38 17.13
CA THR A 132 -18.43 -5.21 17.81
C THR A 132 -19.48 -4.50 16.96
N SER A 133 -20.09 -5.18 15.99
CA SER A 133 -21.41 -4.79 15.48
C SER A 133 -22.49 -5.58 16.23
N THR A 134 -22.69 -5.22 17.49
CA THR A 134 -23.94 -5.41 18.24
C THR A 134 -24.74 -4.13 18.16
#